data_AF-A0A535YWZ2-F1
#
_entry.id   AF-A0A535YWZ2-F1
#
_cell.length_a   1.000
_cell.length_b   1.000
_cell.length_c   1.000
_cell.angle_alpha   90.00
_cell.angle_beta   90.00
_cell.angle_gamma   90.00
#
_symmetry.space_group_name_H-M   'P 1'
#
loop_
_entity.id
_entity.type
_entity.pdbx_description
1 polymer ?
#
loop_
_entity_poly.entity_id
_entity_poly.type
_entity_poly.pdbx_seq_one_letter_code
_entity_poly.pdbx_strand_id
1 'polypeptide(L)'
;MKADVAVIGTGLSALAAARTIQQSGRQVVLVWPGLSSLYFLFATVDVIGYPTATATEPVADPAEAVARLIAREPTHPYARAGMDAVQAGTGLMLEWFREAGLEWEGALNRNFLLPTATGTPKPCCLA
;
A
#
# COMPACT_ATOMS: atom_id res chain seq x y z
N MET A 1 23.37 14.63 16.90
CA MET A 1 21.92 14.38 16.82
C MET A 1 21.61 13.16 17.68
N LYS A 2 20.57 13.19 18.52
CA LYS A 2 20.14 12.05 19.35
C LYS A 2 18.81 11.55 18.79
N ALA A 3 18.64 10.24 18.67
CA ALA A 3 17.41 9.61 18.21
C ALA A 3 17.17 8.35 19.04
N ASP A 4 15.90 8.03 19.29
CA ASP A 4 15.50 6.80 19.98
C ASP A 4 15.56 5.60 19.01
N VAL A 5 15.20 5.83 17.75
CA VAL A 5 15.17 4.79 16.70
C VAL A 5 15.78 5.31 15.41
N ALA A 6 16.61 4.49 14.77
CA ALA A 6 17.07 4.69 13.41
C ALA A 6 16.34 3.73 12.47
N VAL A 7 15.71 4.27 11.43
CA VAL A 7 15.11 3.50 10.33
C VAL A 7 16.02 3.65 9.12
N ILE A 8 16.45 2.53 8.52
CA ILE A 8 17.32 2.53 7.35
C ILE A 8 16.53 1.98 6.17
N GLY A 9 16.31 2.79 5.14
CA GLY A 9 15.59 2.38 3.94
C GLY A 9 14.96 3.56 3.19
N THR A 10 14.60 3.32 1.93
CA THR A 10 14.06 4.34 1.01
C THR A 10 12.64 4.03 0.54
N GLY A 11 12.02 2.94 1.02
CA GLY A 11 10.71 2.48 0.58
C GLY A 11 9.54 2.99 1.43
N LEU A 12 8.32 2.68 0.99
CA LEU A 12 7.09 3.01 1.71
C LEU A 12 7.07 2.43 3.13
N SER A 13 7.63 1.24 3.34
CA SER A 13 7.72 0.62 4.66
C SER A 13 8.59 1.42 5.63
N ALA A 14 9.69 2.03 5.15
CA ALA A 14 10.56 2.88 5.96
C ALA A 14 9.87 4.20 6.33
N LEU A 15 9.14 4.79 5.38
CA LEU A 15 8.31 5.98 5.61
C LEU A 15 7.20 5.70 6.63
N ALA A 16 6.47 4.59 6.45
CA ALA A 16 5.40 4.19 7.36
C ALA A 16 5.95 3.92 8.77
N ALA A 17 7.04 3.17 8.89
CA ALA A 17 7.68 2.91 10.18
C ALA A 17 8.13 4.21 10.86
N ALA A 18 8.80 5.11 10.12
CA ALA A 18 9.25 6.39 10.66
C ALA A 18 8.06 7.24 11.17
N ARG A 19 6.96 7.31 10.41
CA ARG A 19 5.75 8.04 10.80
C ARG A 19 5.08 7.43 12.02
N THR A 20 4.95 6.10 12.09
CA THR A 20 4.40 5.42 13.27
C THR A 20 5.25 5.67 14.52
N ILE A 21 6.58 5.65 14.41
CA ILE A 21 7.48 5.95 15.53
C ILE A 21 7.30 7.41 15.98
N GLN A 22 7.22 8.34 15.02
CA GLN A 22 6.97 9.76 15.30
C GLN A 22 5.63 9.97 16.02
N GLN A 23 4.54 9.34 15.56
CA GLN A 23 3.22 9.40 16.20
C GLN A 23 3.23 8.84 17.63
N SER A 24 4.16 7.96 17.96
CA SER A 24 4.36 7.45 19.33
C SER A 24 5.10 8.44 20.27
N GLY A 25 5.46 9.63 19.78
CA GLY A 25 6.19 10.65 20.53
C GLY A 25 7.71 10.43 20.63
N ARG A 26 8.25 9.47 19.88
CA ARG A 26 9.68 9.12 19.91
C ARG A 26 10.47 9.87 18.84
N GLN A 27 11.74 10.11 19.12
CA GLN A 27 12.67 10.69 18.15
C GLN A 27 13.13 9.62 17.16
N VAL A 28 12.85 9.81 15.88
CA VAL A 28 13.26 8.91 14.80
C VAL A 28 14.21 9.61 13.84
N VAL A 29 15.24 8.90 13.40
CA VAL A 29 16.06 9.29 12.24
C VAL A 29 15.81 8.32 11.09
N LEU A 30 15.44 8.84 9.93
CA LEU A 30 15.33 8.07 8.69
C LEU A 30 16.64 8.24 7.90
N VAL A 31 17.38 7.16 7.73
CA VAL A 31 18.59 7.10 6.90
C VAL A 31 18.18 6.68 5.50
N TRP A 32 18.26 7.62 4.56
CA TRP A 32 17.82 7.48 3.17
C TRP A 32 19.03 7.44 2.22
N PRO A 33 19.59 6.26 1.91
CA PRO A 33 20.86 6.14 1.18
C PRO A 33 20.83 6.46 -0.32
N GLY A 34 19.67 6.79 -0.92
CA GLY A 34 19.61 7.11 -2.35
C GLY A 34 18.22 6.99 -2.98
N LEU A 35 18.15 6.72 -4.28
CA LEU A 35 16.88 6.59 -4.99
C LEU A 35 16.04 5.42 -4.45
N SER A 36 14.72 5.53 -4.65
CA SER A 36 13.73 4.53 -4.26
C SER A 36 12.97 4.02 -5.47
N SER A 37 12.41 2.80 -5.37
CA SER A 37 11.44 2.33 -6.36
C SER A 37 10.20 3.22 -6.45
N LEU A 38 9.91 4.01 -5.41
CA LEU A 38 8.81 4.99 -5.39
C LEU A 38 8.84 5.97 -6.59
N TYR A 39 10.01 6.23 -7.19
CA TYR A 39 10.13 7.07 -8.39
C TYR A 39 9.56 6.42 -9.67
N PHE A 40 9.45 5.09 -9.69
CA PHE A 40 9.00 4.32 -10.85
C PHE A 40 7.58 3.77 -10.67
N LEU A 41 6.95 4.05 -9.53
CA LEU A 41 5.60 3.60 -9.25
C LEU A 41 4.59 4.63 -9.73
N PHE A 42 3.43 4.12 -10.12
CA PHE A 42 2.24 4.94 -10.26
C PHE A 42 1.88 5.48 -8.88
N ALA A 43 1.40 6.71 -8.82
CA ALA A 43 0.97 7.35 -7.58
C ALA A 43 -0.39 6.78 -7.12
N THR A 44 -0.49 5.45 -7.01
CA THR A 44 -1.70 4.69 -6.67
C THR A 44 -1.38 3.70 -5.55
N VAL A 45 -2.40 3.28 -4.81
CA VAL A 45 -2.29 2.19 -3.84
C VAL A 45 -3.13 1.02 -4.34
N ASP A 46 -2.46 -0.11 -4.53
CA ASP A 46 -3.08 -1.33 -5.03
C ASP A 46 -3.04 -2.41 -3.95
N VAL A 47 -4.04 -3.30 -3.96
CA VAL A 47 -4.09 -4.48 -3.07
C VAL A 47 -4.08 -5.74 -3.90
N ILE A 48 -5.19 -6.09 -4.54
CA ILE A 48 -5.24 -7.19 -5.50
C ILE A 48 -5.96 -6.72 -6.75
N GLY A 49 -5.25 -6.76 -7.88
CA GLY A 49 -5.75 -6.30 -9.17
C GLY A 49 -6.16 -7.42 -10.10
N TYR A 50 -5.51 -8.57 -10.01
CA TYR A 50 -5.81 -9.76 -10.80
C TYR A 50 -5.71 -11.00 -9.89
N PRO A 51 -6.62 -11.98 -10.02
CA PRO A 51 -6.66 -13.13 -9.11
C PRO A 51 -5.49 -14.10 -9.31
N THR A 52 -4.87 -14.11 -10.50
CA THR A 52 -3.69 -14.93 -10.82
C THR A 52 -2.78 -14.18 -11.80
N ALA A 53 -1.54 -14.66 -11.96
CA ALA A 53 -0.57 -14.07 -12.89
C ALA A 53 -0.99 -14.19 -14.38
N THR A 54 -1.92 -15.08 -14.71
CA THR A 54 -2.40 -15.30 -16.08
C THR A 54 -3.83 -14.78 -16.30
N ALA A 55 -4.45 -14.20 -15.28
CA ALA A 55 -5.81 -13.68 -15.39
C ALA A 55 -5.83 -12.41 -16.26
N THR A 56 -6.81 -12.32 -17.15
CA THR A 56 -7.06 -11.15 -18.00
C THR A 56 -8.17 -10.26 -17.46
N GLU A 57 -9.04 -10.82 -16.61
CA GLU A 57 -10.13 -10.07 -15.97
C GLU A 57 -9.65 -9.42 -14.68
N PRO A 58 -9.79 -8.09 -14.53
CA PRO A 58 -9.40 -7.40 -13.32
C PRO A 58 -10.36 -7.69 -12.17
N VAL A 59 -9.83 -7.72 -10.96
CA VAL A 59 -10.62 -7.76 -9.72
C VAL A 59 -11.41 -6.46 -9.59
N ALA A 60 -12.73 -6.59 -9.46
CA ALA A 60 -13.61 -5.45 -9.17
C ALA A 60 -13.58 -5.06 -7.69
N ASP A 61 -13.72 -6.02 -6.77
CA ASP A 61 -13.72 -5.81 -5.31
C ASP A 61 -12.45 -6.44 -4.67
N PRO A 62 -11.45 -5.63 -4.32
CA PRO A 62 -10.24 -6.08 -3.64
C PRO A 62 -10.49 -6.83 -2.32
N ALA A 63 -11.41 -6.36 -1.48
CA ALA A 63 -11.67 -6.96 -0.17
C ALA A 63 -12.19 -8.39 -0.33
N GLU A 64 -13.17 -8.57 -1.21
CA GLU A 64 -13.72 -9.89 -1.51
C GLU A 64 -12.66 -10.83 -2.11
N ALA A 65 -11.84 -10.31 -3.03
CA ALA A 65 -10.77 -11.07 -3.66
C ALA A 65 -9.66 -11.48 -2.68
N VAL A 66 -9.27 -10.60 -1.76
CA VAL A 66 -8.34 -10.94 -0.68
C VAL A 66 -8.92 -12.03 0.21
N ALA A 67 -10.20 -11.93 0.61
CA ALA A 67 -10.83 -12.94 1.44
C ALA A 67 -10.83 -14.33 0.78
N ARG A 68 -11.17 -14.40 -0.52
CA ARG A 68 -11.09 -15.64 -1.31
C ARG A 68 -9.66 -16.18 -1.42
N LEU A 69 -8.68 -15.30 -1.64
CA LEU A 69 -7.28 -15.69 -1.74
C LEU A 69 -6.77 -16.28 -0.42
N ILE A 70 -7.11 -15.67 0.72
CA ILE A 70 -6.75 -16.18 2.04
C ILE A 70 -7.34 -17.58 2.27
N ALA A 71 -8.61 -17.78 1.92
CA ALA A 71 -9.27 -19.07 2.07
C ALA A 71 -8.63 -20.18 1.21
N ARG A 72 -8.19 -19.82 -0.01
CA ARG A 72 -7.54 -20.75 -0.95
C ARG A 72 -6.07 -21.00 -0.63
N GLU A 73 -5.35 -19.98 -0.16
CA GLU A 73 -3.90 -19.99 0.05
C GLU A 73 -3.56 -19.50 1.47
N PRO A 74 -3.71 -20.36 2.51
CA PRO A 74 -3.51 -19.96 3.90
C PRO A 74 -2.09 -19.53 4.26
N THR A 75 -1.10 -19.81 3.40
CA THR A 75 0.30 -19.39 3.57
C THR A 75 0.63 -18.07 2.87
N HIS A 76 -0.32 -17.50 2.12
CA HIS A 76 -0.15 -16.25 1.40
C HIS A 76 0.12 -15.08 2.38
N PRO A 77 0.93 -14.06 2.03
CA PRO A 77 1.16 -12.90 2.88
C PRO A 77 -0.11 -12.22 3.40
N TYR A 78 -1.17 -12.14 2.58
CA TYR A 78 -2.47 -11.64 3.03
C TYR A 78 -3.12 -12.51 4.12
N ALA A 79 -2.93 -13.82 4.11
CA ALA A 79 -3.44 -14.70 5.15
C ALA A 79 -2.72 -14.46 6.48
N ARG A 80 -1.41 -14.16 6.41
CA ARG A 80 -0.60 -13.81 7.58
C ARG A 80 -0.93 -12.41 8.13
N ALA A 81 -1.19 -11.44 7.25
CA ALA A 81 -1.52 -10.08 7.64
C ALA A 81 -2.97 -9.97 8.17
N GLY A 82 -3.89 -10.71 7.56
CA GLY A 82 -5.32 -10.62 7.83
C GLY A 82 -5.98 -9.43 7.13
N MET A 83 -7.31 -9.52 6.96
CA MET A 83 -8.10 -8.47 6.29
C MET A 83 -8.08 -7.15 7.08
N ASP A 84 -8.07 -7.22 8.41
CA ASP A 84 -8.03 -6.06 9.29
C ASP A 84 -6.77 -5.20 9.05
N ALA A 85 -5.61 -5.85 8.82
CA ALA A 85 -4.37 -5.13 8.50
C ALA A 85 -4.44 -4.45 7.13
N VAL A 86 -5.09 -5.06 6.14
CA VAL A 86 -5.30 -4.46 4.80
C VAL A 86 -6.23 -3.26 4.88
N GLN A 87 -7.32 -3.36 5.65
CA GLN A 87 -8.24 -2.26 5.92
C GLN A 87 -7.58 -1.11 6.68
N ALA A 88 -6.88 -1.41 7.77
CA ALA A 88 -6.16 -0.41 8.55
C ALA A 88 -5.06 0.27 7.70
N GLY A 89 -4.30 -0.51 6.92
CA GLY A 89 -3.25 0.02 6.05
C GLY A 89 -3.77 0.99 5.00
N THR A 90 -4.86 0.65 4.30
CA THR A 90 -5.46 1.56 3.30
C THR A 90 -6.07 2.81 3.94
N GLY A 91 -6.71 2.68 5.10
CA GLY A 91 -7.21 3.83 5.86
C GLY A 91 -6.09 4.79 6.30
N LEU A 92 -4.98 4.25 6.83
CA LEU A 92 -3.81 5.05 7.22
C LEU A 92 -3.21 5.80 6.03
N MET A 93 -3.16 5.18 4.85
CA MET A 93 -2.63 5.83 3.65
C MET A 93 -3.47 7.06 3.26
N LEU A 94 -4.80 6.92 3.23
CA LEU A 94 -5.72 8.04 2.96
C LEU A 94 -5.55 9.17 3.98
N GLU A 95 -5.49 8.82 5.27
CA GLU A 95 -5.28 9.78 6.35
C GLU A 95 -3.96 10.54 6.17
N TRP A 96 -2.87 9.80 5.96
CA TRP A 96 -1.53 10.35 5.88
C TRP A 96 -1.28 11.19 4.64
N PHE A 97 -1.89 10.82 3.51
CA PHE A 97 -1.86 11.61 2.28
C PHE A 97 -2.62 12.92 2.47
N ARG A 98 -3.83 12.87 3.05
CA ARG A 98 -4.60 14.08 3.36
C ARG A 98 -3.83 15.02 4.27
N GLU A 99 -3.19 14.52 5.32
CA GLU A 99 -2.33 15.32 6.21
C GLU A 99 -1.13 15.94 5.49
N ALA A 100 -0.65 15.32 4.41
CA ALA A 100 0.41 15.83 3.56
C ALA A 100 -0.11 16.79 2.46
N GLY A 101 -1.41 17.11 2.42
CA GLY A 101 -2.02 17.95 1.38
C GLY A 101 -2.21 17.23 0.05
N LEU A 102 -2.25 15.91 0.06
CA LEU A 102 -2.44 15.03 -1.09
C LEU A 102 -3.84 14.40 -1.04
N GLU A 103 -4.58 14.44 -2.14
CA GLU A 103 -5.96 13.96 -2.22
C GLU A 103 -6.04 12.67 -3.01
N TRP A 104 -6.18 11.55 -2.29
CA TRP A 104 -6.49 10.23 -2.86
C TRP A 104 -7.93 9.89 -2.48
N GLU A 105 -8.62 9.17 -3.36
CA GLU A 105 -9.96 8.66 -3.12
C GLU A 105 -10.04 7.15 -3.37
N GLY A 106 -11.17 6.55 -2.97
CA GLY A 106 -11.45 5.13 -3.18
C GLY A 106 -11.56 4.32 -1.89
N ALA A 107 -11.68 3.01 -2.07
CA ALA A 107 -11.90 2.06 -0.98
C ALA A 107 -11.61 0.62 -1.45
N LEU A 108 -11.48 -0.29 -0.49
CA LEU A 108 -11.22 -1.70 -0.76
C LEU A 108 -12.36 -2.47 -1.43
N ASN A 109 -13.56 -1.90 -1.51
CA ASN A 109 -14.70 -2.55 -2.17
C ASN A 109 -14.73 -2.31 -3.68
N ARG A 110 -13.81 -1.50 -4.22
CA ARG A 110 -13.77 -1.19 -5.65
C ARG A 110 -12.38 -0.82 -6.13
N ASN A 111 -11.91 -1.48 -7.19
CA ASN A 111 -10.80 -0.98 -7.99
C ASN A 111 -11.29 0.02 -9.05
N PHE A 112 -10.50 1.07 -9.28
CA PHE A 112 -10.47 1.86 -10.50
C PHE A 112 -9.61 1.14 -11.55
N LEU A 113 -9.87 1.40 -12.83
CA LEU A 113 -8.96 1.00 -13.91
C LEU A 113 -8.29 2.24 -14.47
N LEU A 114 -7.00 2.38 -14.20
CA LEU A 114 -6.19 3.49 -14.72
C LEU A 114 -5.34 3.01 -15.90
N PRO A 115 -5.14 3.86 -16.93
CA PRO A 115 -4.27 3.52 -18.04
C PRO A 115 -2.81 3.49 -17.58
N THR A 116 -2.06 2.45 -17.95
CA THR A 116 -0.61 2.43 -17.82
C THR A 116 0.08 3.10 -19.00
N ALA A 117 1.38 3.37 -18.88
CA ALA A 117 2.20 3.89 -19.97
C ALA A 117 2.24 2.99 -21.21
N THR A 118 1.94 1.68 -21.08
CA THR A 118 1.86 0.73 -22.19
C THR A 118 0.43 0.54 -22.71
N GLY A 119 -0.54 1.31 -22.23
CA GLY A 119 -1.93 1.26 -22.68
C GLY A 119 -2.76 0.11 -22.09
N THR A 120 -2.27 -0.56 -21.05
CA THR A 120 -3.01 -1.63 -20.35
C THR A 120 -3.77 -1.08 -19.14
N PRO A 121 -4.92 -1.65 -18.76
CA PRO A 121 -5.63 -1.25 -17.55
C PRO A 121 -4.90 -1.78 -16.31
N LYS A 122 -4.62 -0.88 -15.36
CA LYS A 122 -4.09 -1.17 -14.04
C LYS A 122 -5.20 -0.99 -12.99
N PRO A 123 -5.59 -2.06 -12.29
CA PRO A 123 -6.51 -1.96 -11.16
C PRO A 123 -5.80 -1.35 -9.95
N CYS A 124 -6.43 -0.35 -9.32
CA CYS A 124 -5.98 0.24 -8.06
C CYS A 124 -7.18 0.61 -7.18
N CYS A 125 -7.03 0.53 -5.87
CA CYS A 125 -8.13 0.81 -4.94
C CYS A 125 -8.10 2.24 -4.39
N LEU A 126 -6.93 2.89 -4.39
CA LEU A 126 -6.78 4.30 -4.06
C LEU A 126 -5.98 5.02 -5.15
N ALA A 127 -6.47 6.18 -5.61
CA ALA A 127 -5.83 7.00 -6.64
C ALA A 127 -6.17 8.49 -6.45
#